data_AF-A0ABD6N2Q9-F1
#
_entry.id   AF-A0ABD6N2Q9-F1
#
_cell.length_a   1.000
_cell.length_b   1.000
_cell.length_c   1.000
_cell.angle_alpha   90.00
_cell.angle_beta   90.00
_cell.angle_gamma   90.00
#
_symmetry.space_group_name_H-M   'P 1'
#
loop_
_entity.id
_entity.type
_entity.pdbx_description
1 polymer ?
#
loop_
_entity_poly.entity_id
_entity_poly.type
_entity_poly.pdbx_seq_one_letter_code
_entity_poly.pdbx_strand_id
1 'polypeptide(L)'
;MNDLDIVARADAWKIALSMADATVPPSGHGQMVALFDGDIEIFDRWLPGAPNPDEMIDCSEMVEGIPFCPLAWVLEWKVFSGRKKDMRDIELIRQRMEAPHP
;
A
#
# COMPACT_ATOMS: atom_id res chain seq x y z
N MET A 1 0.46 13.39 7.00
CA MET A 1 0.12 12.18 6.24
C MET A 1 -1.38 12.18 6.26
N ASN A 2 -2.00 12.53 5.14
CA ASN A 2 -3.43 12.81 5.07
C ASN A 2 -4.13 11.84 4.11
N ASP A 3 -3.35 10.99 3.45
CA ASP A 3 -3.75 10.01 2.44
C ASP A 3 -3.77 8.60 3.04
N LEU A 4 -4.75 7.80 2.61
CA LEU A 4 -4.88 6.37 2.91
C LEU A 4 -4.78 5.57 1.61
N ASP A 5 -3.72 4.76 1.51
CA ASP A 5 -3.50 3.85 0.39
C ASP A 5 -4.10 2.46 0.67
N ILE A 6 -4.92 1.94 -0.23
CA ILE A 6 -5.60 0.64 -0.09
C ILE A 6 -5.34 -0.22 -1.33
N VAL A 7 -4.91 -1.47 -1.15
CA VAL A 7 -4.97 -2.48 -2.22
C VAL A 7 -6.28 -3.24 -2.10
N ALA A 8 -7.05 -3.31 -3.17
CA ALA A 8 -8.31 -4.04 -3.23
C ALA A 8 -8.27 -5.16 -4.27
N ARG A 9 -8.88 -6.30 -3.93
CA ARG A 9 -9.10 -7.44 -4.83
C ARG A 9 -10.58 -7.74 -5.03
N ALA A 10 -10.89 -8.44 -6.11
CA ALA A 10 -12.22 -9.02 -6.38
C ALA A 10 -13.37 -8.02 -6.15
N ASP A 11 -14.33 -8.35 -5.28
CA ASP A 11 -15.53 -7.55 -5.08
C ASP A 11 -15.24 -6.18 -4.44
N ALA A 12 -14.21 -6.07 -3.60
CA ALA A 12 -13.79 -4.77 -3.06
C ALA A 12 -13.32 -3.83 -4.18
N TRP A 13 -12.61 -4.36 -5.18
CA TRP A 13 -12.22 -3.57 -6.34
C TRP A 13 -13.41 -3.15 -7.20
N LYS A 14 -14.39 -4.05 -7.41
CA LYS A 14 -15.65 -3.71 -8.12
C LYS A 14 -16.43 -2.61 -7.40
N ILE A 15 -16.43 -2.63 -6.07
CA ILE A 15 -17.06 -1.57 -5.25
C ILE A 15 -16.34 -0.25 -5.48
N ALA A 16 -15.01 -0.21 -5.46
CA ALA A 16 -14.25 1.00 -5.75
C ALA A 16 -14.59 1.59 -7.14
N LEU A 17 -14.67 0.75 -8.16
CA LEU A 17 -15.07 1.15 -9.53
C LEU A 17 -16.49 1.73 -9.63
N SER A 18 -17.35 1.46 -8.65
CA SER A 18 -18.69 2.07 -8.59
C SER A 18 -18.70 3.46 -7.93
N MET A 19 -17.60 3.84 -7.27
CA MET A 19 -17.50 5.09 -6.50
C MET A 19 -16.90 6.23 -7.32
N ALA A 20 -15.93 5.95 -8.19
CA ALA A 20 -15.36 6.91 -9.14
C ALA A 20 -14.66 6.21 -10.32
N ASP A 21 -14.32 6.97 -11.35
CA ASP A 21 -13.58 6.47 -12.50
C ASP A 21 -12.15 6.04 -12.11
N ALA A 22 -11.73 4.90 -12.65
CA ALA A 22 -10.36 4.43 -12.51
C ALA A 22 -9.41 5.22 -13.43
N THR A 23 -8.23 5.52 -12.92
CA THR A 23 -7.16 6.23 -13.62
C THR A 23 -5.84 5.48 -13.50
N VAL A 24 -4.84 5.87 -14.29
CA VAL A 24 -3.49 5.31 -14.17
C VAL A 24 -2.79 6.02 -13.00
N PRO A 25 -2.28 5.29 -11.99
CA PRO A 25 -1.62 5.92 -10.84
C PRO A 25 -0.29 6.57 -11.24
N PRO A 26 0.25 7.46 -10.39
CA PRO A 26 1.56 8.10 -10.62
C PRO A 26 2.72 7.11 -10.81
N SER A 27 2.61 5.90 -10.27
CA SER A 27 3.57 4.81 -10.46
C SER A 27 3.58 4.24 -11.89
N GLY A 28 2.54 4.51 -12.68
CA GLY A 28 2.32 3.93 -14.01
C GLY A 28 1.93 2.45 -13.98
N HIS A 29 1.57 1.89 -12.83
CA HIS A 29 1.31 0.46 -12.67
C HIS A 29 -0.09 0.19 -12.13
N GLY A 30 -0.89 -0.55 -12.91
CA GLY A 30 -2.26 -0.90 -12.53
C GLY A 30 -3.24 0.25 -12.72
N GLN A 31 -4.28 0.25 -11.91
CA GLN A 31 -5.35 1.22 -11.89
C GLN A 31 -5.60 1.71 -10.47
N MET A 32 -6.07 2.95 -10.37
CA MET A 32 -6.35 3.63 -9.12
C MET A 32 -7.70 4.35 -9.18
N VAL A 33 -8.49 4.21 -8.12
CA VAL A 33 -9.68 5.00 -7.85
C VAL A 33 -9.32 5.97 -6.72
N ALA A 34 -9.40 7.27 -6.98
CA ALA A 34 -9.19 8.31 -5.97
C ALA A 34 -10.54 8.81 -5.47
N LEU A 35 -10.70 8.86 -4.15
CA LEU A 35 -11.90 9.37 -3.47
C LEU A 35 -11.53 10.58 -2.61
N PHE A 36 -12.51 11.44 -2.35
CA PHE A 36 -12.36 12.60 -1.44
C PHE A 36 -11.13 13.46 -1.80
N ASP A 37 -11.03 13.87 -3.07
CA ASP A 37 -9.92 14.68 -3.58
C ASP A 37 -8.51 14.08 -3.37
N GLY A 38 -8.42 12.76 -3.27
CA GLY A 38 -7.16 12.02 -3.11
C GLY A 38 -6.79 11.66 -1.68
N ASP A 39 -7.67 11.96 -0.70
CA ASP A 39 -7.45 11.53 0.69
C ASP A 39 -7.54 10.00 0.84
N ILE A 40 -8.19 9.30 -0.09
CA ILE A 40 -8.20 7.83 -0.17
C ILE A 40 -7.88 7.40 -1.60
N GLU A 41 -6.82 6.62 -1.77
CA GLU A 41 -6.41 6.03 -3.04
C GLU A 41 -6.55 4.50 -2.96
N ILE A 42 -7.39 3.93 -3.83
CA ILE A 42 -7.65 2.49 -3.90
C ILE A 42 -7.04 1.95 -5.18
N PHE A 43 -6.18 0.95 -5.06
CA PHE A 43 -5.44 0.37 -6.18
C PHE A 43 -5.86 -1.08 -6.46
N ASP A 44 -5.90 -1.45 -7.74
CA ASP A 44 -6.12 -2.85 -8.15
C ASP A 44 -4.89 -3.74 -7.92
N ARG A 45 -3.72 -3.11 -7.73
CA ARG A 45 -2.44 -3.71 -7.40
C ARG A 45 -1.52 -2.66 -6.81
N TRP A 46 -0.47 -3.10 -6.13
CA TRP A 46 0.53 -2.18 -5.60
C TRP A 46 1.49 -1.71 -6.71
N LEU A 47 2.79 -1.68 -6.42
CA LEU A 47 3.81 -1.10 -7.27
C LEU A 47 4.52 -2.15 -8.13
N PRO A 48 5.22 -1.73 -9.20
CA PRO A 48 6.00 -2.65 -10.02
C PRO A 48 6.93 -3.52 -9.19
N GLY A 49 6.87 -4.84 -9.40
CA GLY A 49 7.70 -5.82 -8.70
C GLY A 49 7.13 -6.31 -7.37
N ALA A 50 6.02 -5.73 -6.87
CA ALA A 50 5.29 -6.27 -5.74
C ALA A 50 4.58 -7.59 -6.10
N PRO A 51 4.28 -8.45 -5.11
CA PRO A 51 3.41 -9.59 -5.31
C PRO A 51 2.04 -9.19 -5.88
N ASN A 52 1.32 -10.18 -6.40
CA ASN A 52 -0.03 -9.94 -6.87
C ASN A 52 -0.97 -9.59 -5.69
N PRO A 53 -2.11 -8.91 -5.94
CA PRO A 53 -2.99 -8.42 -4.87
C PRO A 53 -3.52 -9.52 -3.94
N ASP A 54 -3.73 -10.73 -4.46
CA ASP A 54 -4.23 -11.85 -3.64
C ASP A 54 -3.20 -12.25 -2.60
N GLU A 55 -1.96 -12.45 -3.03
CA GLU A 55 -0.83 -12.75 -2.15
C GLU A 55 -0.56 -11.62 -1.16
N MET A 56 -0.70 -10.36 -1.59
CA MET A 56 -0.49 -9.23 -0.70
C MET A 56 -1.49 -9.19 0.45
N ILE A 57 -2.76 -9.47 0.14
CA ILE A 57 -3.83 -9.47 1.12
C ILE A 57 -3.76 -10.72 2.01
N ASP A 58 -3.44 -11.88 1.45
CA ASP A 58 -3.31 -13.13 2.20
C ASP A 58 -2.13 -13.11 3.18
N CYS A 59 -1.04 -12.41 2.84
CA CYS A 59 0.13 -12.22 3.70
C CYS A 59 0.06 -10.98 4.59
N SER A 60 -1.07 -10.28 4.64
CA SER A 60 -1.19 -9.05 5.43
C SER A 60 -1.00 -9.29 6.93
N GLU A 61 -0.43 -8.30 7.61
CA GLU A 61 -0.30 -8.30 9.07
C GLU A 61 -1.53 -7.63 9.69
N MET A 62 -2.18 -8.33 10.62
CA MET A 62 -3.34 -7.79 11.32
C MET A 62 -2.89 -6.86 12.45
N VAL A 63 -3.29 -5.59 12.39
CA VAL A 63 -3.08 -4.60 13.46
C VAL A 63 -4.43 -4.06 13.87
N GLU A 64 -4.83 -4.31 15.12
CA GLU A 64 -6.13 -3.86 15.66
C GLU A 64 -7.33 -4.26 14.77
N GLY A 65 -7.28 -5.44 14.16
CA GLY A 65 -8.33 -5.96 13.29
C GLY A 65 -8.33 -5.41 11.86
N ILE A 66 -7.32 -4.62 11.48
CA ILE A 66 -7.16 -4.07 10.13
C ILE A 66 -5.96 -4.77 9.45
N PRO A 67 -6.10 -5.23 8.19
CA PRO A 67 -4.99 -5.80 7.43
C PRO A 67 -4.04 -4.69 6.94
N PHE A 68 -2.77 -4.78 7.31
CA PHE A 68 -1.71 -3.91 6.84
C PHE A 68 -0.71 -4.67 5.96
N CYS A 69 -0.13 -3.98 4.98
CA CYS A 69 0.98 -4.50 4.21
C CYS A 69 2.17 -4.80 5.17
N PRO A 70 2.80 -5.99 5.09
CA PRO A 70 3.96 -6.32 5.90
C PRO A 70 5.06 -5.26 5.80
N LEU A 71 5.66 -4.91 6.94
CA LEU A 71 6.67 -3.85 6.99
C LEU A 71 7.88 -4.13 6.10
N ALA A 72 8.21 -5.41 5.85
CA ALA A 72 9.28 -5.80 4.94
C ALA A 72 9.05 -5.28 3.51
N TRP A 73 7.83 -5.43 2.97
CA TRP A 73 7.50 -4.94 1.64
C TRP A 73 7.38 -3.42 1.57
N VAL A 74 6.87 -2.80 2.64
CA VAL A 74 6.87 -1.33 2.77
C VAL A 74 8.30 -0.78 2.75
N LEU A 75 9.23 -1.44 3.45
CA LEU A 75 10.64 -1.08 3.46
C LEU A 75 11.27 -1.21 2.08
N GLU A 76 11.08 -2.34 1.40
CA GLU A 76 11.58 -2.57 0.04
C GLU A 76 11.14 -1.47 -0.92
N TRP A 77 9.85 -1.13 -0.89
CA TRP A 77 9.35 -0.04 -1.72
C TRP A 77 9.95 1.31 -1.34
N LYS A 78 9.97 1.68 -0.05
CA LYS A 78 10.50 3.00 0.37
C LYS A 78 11.96 3.15 -0.06
N VAL A 79 12.75 2.09 0.09
CA VAL A 79 14.15 2.04 -0.38
C VAL A 79 14.22 2.18 -1.90
N PHE A 80 13.40 1.45 -2.66
CA PHE A 80 13.36 1.53 -4.12
C PHE A 80 12.96 2.93 -4.61
N SER A 81 12.00 3.57 -3.95
CA SER A 81 11.49 4.90 -4.34
C SER A 81 12.47 6.04 -4.07
N GLY A 82 13.40 5.86 -3.12
CA GLY A 82 14.45 6.83 -2.80
C GLY A 82 13.97 8.24 -2.39
N ARG A 83 12.71 8.40 -1.97
CA ARG A 83 12.14 9.72 -1.70
C ARG A 83 12.66 10.26 -0.37
N LYS A 84 13.05 11.54 -0.36
CA LYS A 84 13.56 12.22 0.86
C LYS A 84 12.62 12.10 2.06
N LYS A 85 11.30 12.13 1.83
CA LYS A 85 10.30 12.04 2.91
C LYS A 85 10.30 10.68 3.62
N ASP A 86 10.71 9.61 2.93
CA ASP A 86 10.67 8.24 3.46
C ASP A 86 11.90 7.89 4.30
N MET A 87 12.95 8.72 4.31
CA MET A 87 14.21 8.38 4.97
C MET A 87 14.06 8.10 6.47
N ARG A 88 13.17 8.85 7.15
CA ARG A 88 12.90 8.62 8.56
C ARG A 88 12.13 7.32 8.79
N ASP A 89 11.17 7.02 7.93
CA ASP A 89 10.35 5.81 8.03
C ASP A 89 11.19 4.55 7.78
N ILE A 90 12.09 4.59 6.78
CA ILE A 90 13.04 3.50 6.48
C ILE A 90 13.86 3.15 7.72
N GLU A 91 14.38 4.16 8.41
CA GLU A 91 15.17 3.97 9.63
C GLU A 91 14.32 3.33 10.75
N LEU A 92 13.11 3.83 10.97
CA LEU A 92 12.20 3.29 11.99
C LEU A 92 11.79 1.85 11.71
N ILE A 93 11.52 1.52 10.45
CA ILE A 93 11.16 0.15 10.06
C ILE A 93 12.35 -0.79 10.31
N ARG A 94 13.57 -0.41 9.92
CA ARG A 94 14.78 -1.22 10.19
C ARG A 94 14.98 -1.47 11.68
N GLN A 95 14.88 -0.42 12.50
CA GLN A 95 14.98 -0.55 13.97
C GLN A 95 13.92 -1.49 14.54
N ARG A 96 12.68 -1.41 14.04
CA ARG A 96 11.58 -2.29 14.47
C ARG A 96 11.78 -3.76 14.08
N MET A 97 12.41 -4.01 12.93
CA MET A 97 12.70 -5.35 12.43
C MET A 97 13.91 -5.98 13.14
N GLU A 98 14.88 -5.19 13.60
CA GLU A 98 16.03 -5.67 14.39
C GLU A 98 15.68 -5.89 15.87
N ALA A 99 14.65 -5.21 16.39
CA ALA A 99 14.20 -5.39 17.76
C ALA A 99 13.52 -6.77 17.96
N PRO A 100 13.87 -7.53 19.01
CA PRO A 100 13.16 -8.76 19.33
C PRO A 100 11.67 -8.45 19.57
N HIS A 101 10.79 -9.29 19.01
CA HIS A 101 9.36 -9.17 19.27
C HIS A 101 9.10 -9.38 20.77
N PRO A 102 8.35 -8.48 21.44
CA PRO A 102 7.86 -8.72 22.79
C PRO A 102 6.87 -9.89 22.83
#